data_AF-A0A4Q6BMM2-F1
#
_entry.id   AF-A0A4Q6BMM2-F1
#
_cell.length_a   1.000
_cell.length_b   1.000
_cell.length_c   1.000
_cell.angle_alpha   90.00
_cell.angle_beta   90.00
_cell.angle_gamma   90.00
#
_symmetry.space_group_name_H-M   'P 1'
#
loop_
_entity.id
_entity.type
_entity.pdbx_description
1 polymer ?
#
loop_
_entity_poly.entity_id
_entity_poly.type
_entity_poly.pdbx_seq_one_letter_code
_entity_poly.pdbx_strand_id
1 'polypeptide(L)'
;MEFALCMTHMPAQSIQARDLWTTLKNTANSWLDDRAMTQSAAVAYYTVFSIAPLLLISVSIGEIFFGKEASRNEIFSSLSGLLGAEGAKAVESMVEASSVEGSGVIGVIVGVTILLIGATTVFGQVQDSLNLIWKVEAIP
;
A
#
# COMPACT_ATOMS: atom_id res chain seq x y z
N MET A 1 -3.49 9.91 -43.97
CA MET A 1 -2.53 10.94 -44.41
C MET A 1 -2.76 12.31 -43.76
N GLU A 2 -3.86 12.53 -43.02
CA GLU A 2 -4.20 13.82 -42.38
C GLU A 2 -3.56 14.08 -41.01
N PHE A 3 -3.14 13.04 -40.27
CA PHE A 3 -2.49 13.22 -38.95
C PHE A 3 -1.13 13.90 -39.01
N ALA A 4 -0.43 13.81 -40.15
CA ALA A 4 0.89 14.45 -40.33
C ALA A 4 0.80 15.96 -40.58
N LEU A 5 -0.32 16.46 -41.15
CA LEU A 5 -0.52 17.89 -41.45
C LEU A 5 -0.93 18.71 -40.21
N CYS A 6 -1.46 18.08 -39.17
CA CYS A 6 -1.85 18.78 -37.94
C CYS A 6 -0.65 19.16 -37.06
N MET A 7 0.46 18.41 -37.13
CA MET A 7 1.66 18.68 -36.32
C MET A 7 2.49 19.87 -36.82
N THR A 8 2.32 20.32 -38.07
CA THR A 8 3.09 21.43 -38.64
C THR A 8 2.55 22.83 -38.26
N HIS A 9 1.45 22.91 -37.51
CA HIS A 9 0.85 24.17 -37.07
C HIS A 9 0.80 24.35 -35.54
N MET A 10 1.66 23.67 -34.78
CA MET A 10 1.79 23.94 -33.36
C MET A 10 2.74 25.14 -33.17
N PRO A 11 2.25 26.34 -32.80
CA PRO A 11 3.15 27.45 -32.50
C PRO A 11 4.00 27.05 -31.30
N ALA A 12 5.32 27.22 -31.40
CA ALA A 12 6.22 27.09 -30.27
C ALA A 12 5.86 28.19 -29.24
N GLN A 13 4.95 27.88 -28.31
CA GLN A 13 4.60 28.78 -27.23
C GLN A 13 5.81 28.88 -26.29
N SER A 14 6.35 30.09 -26.16
CA SER A 14 7.39 30.37 -25.18
C SER A 14 6.79 30.20 -23.79
N ILE A 15 7.22 29.17 -23.09
CA ILE A 15 6.79 28.92 -21.71
C ILE A 15 7.24 30.10 -20.85
N GLN A 16 6.31 31.00 -20.55
CA GLN A 16 6.56 32.11 -19.63
C GLN A 16 6.47 31.62 -18.19
N ALA A 17 7.23 32.24 -17.27
CA ALA A 17 7.20 31.89 -15.86
C ALA A 17 5.79 31.99 -15.24
N ARG A 18 4.92 32.85 -15.78
CA ARG A 18 3.51 32.96 -15.41
C ARG A 18 2.68 31.74 -15.82
N ASP A 19 2.96 31.14 -16.97
CA ASP A 19 2.23 29.96 -17.46
C ASP A 19 2.66 28.70 -16.69
N LEU A 20 3.94 28.60 -16.31
CA LEU A 20 4.40 27.56 -15.39
C LEU A 20 3.77 27.71 -14.00
N TRP A 21 3.70 28.93 -13.47
CA TRP A 21 3.10 29.18 -12.17
C TRP A 21 1.61 28.85 -12.13
N THR A 22 0.87 29.24 -13.17
CA THR A 22 -0.56 28.93 -13.27
C THR A 22 -0.80 27.44 -13.44
N THR A 23 0.01 26.75 -14.25
CA THR A 23 -0.07 25.29 -14.41
C THR A 23 0.24 24.58 -13.10
N LEU A 24 1.33 24.93 -12.40
CA LEU A 24 1.66 24.37 -11.09
C LEU A 24 0.55 24.58 -10.06
N LYS A 25 -0.01 25.80 -10.01
CA LYS A 25 -1.11 26.12 -9.11
C LYS A 25 -2.38 25.30 -9.42
N ASN A 26 -2.71 25.15 -10.70
CA ASN A 26 -3.86 24.36 -11.12
C ASN A 26 -3.68 22.86 -10.84
N THR A 27 -2.48 22.33 -11.05
CA THR A 27 -2.13 20.94 -10.70
C THR A 27 -2.21 20.72 -9.19
N ALA A 28 -1.68 21.64 -8.37
CA ALA A 28 -1.75 21.52 -6.92
C ALA A 28 -3.20 21.56 -6.41
N ASN A 29 -4.04 22.43 -6.95
CA ASN A 29 -5.46 22.47 -6.61
C ASN A 29 -6.19 21.20 -7.06
N SER A 30 -5.92 20.70 -8.28
CA SER A 30 -6.53 19.45 -8.75
C SER A 30 -6.09 18.25 -7.90
N TRP A 31 -4.81 18.19 -7.51
CA TRP A 31 -4.29 17.16 -6.61
C TRP A 31 -4.98 17.15 -5.24
N LEU A 32 -5.31 18.34 -4.73
CA LEU A 32 -6.07 18.51 -3.48
C LEU A 32 -7.53 18.10 -3.65
N ASP A 33 -8.19 18.56 -4.72
CA ASP A 33 -9.58 18.23 -5.06
C ASP A 33 -9.78 16.73 -5.27
N ASP A 34 -8.82 16.06 -5.91
CA ASP A 34 -8.83 14.61 -6.14
C ASP A 34 -8.49 13.79 -4.88
N ARG A 35 -8.34 14.45 -3.71
CA ARG A 35 -8.01 13.84 -2.41
C ARG A 35 -6.77 12.93 -2.46
N ALA A 36 -5.85 13.17 -3.39
CA ALA A 36 -4.71 12.29 -3.64
C ALA A 36 -3.83 12.09 -2.39
N MET A 37 -3.73 13.11 -1.51
CA MET A 37 -3.07 12.97 -0.20
C MET A 37 -3.78 11.98 0.72
N THR A 38 -5.11 12.07 0.84
CA THR A 38 -5.88 11.15 1.70
C THR A 38 -5.81 9.72 1.20
N GLN A 39 -5.87 9.51 -0.12
CA GLN A 39 -5.77 8.17 -0.70
C GLN A 39 -4.37 7.58 -0.52
N SER A 40 -3.31 8.39 -0.67
CA SER A 40 -1.94 7.96 -0.38
C SER A 40 -1.74 7.63 1.10
N ALA A 41 -2.32 8.43 2.00
CA ALA A 41 -2.28 8.18 3.43
C ALA A 41 -3.01 6.89 3.83
N ALA A 42 -4.16 6.60 3.20
CA ALA A 42 -4.89 5.36 3.41
C ALA A 42 -4.01 4.14 3.03
N VAL A 43 -3.42 4.13 1.84
CA VAL A 43 -2.52 3.04 1.38
C VAL A 43 -1.35 2.84 2.33
N ALA A 44 -0.72 3.92 2.80
CA ALA A 44 0.37 3.84 3.78
C ALA A 44 -0.11 3.25 5.12
N TYR A 45 -1.25 3.72 5.64
CA TYR A 45 -1.83 3.20 6.88
C TYR A 45 -2.13 1.71 6.77
N TYR A 46 -2.77 1.27 5.68
CA TYR A 46 -3.05 -0.15 5.46
C TYR A 46 -1.79 -0.99 5.36
N THR A 47 -0.75 -0.50 4.71
CA THR A 47 0.53 -1.20 4.60
C THR A 47 1.13 -1.45 5.98
N VAL A 48 1.26 -0.39 6.79
CA VAL A 48 1.85 -0.48 8.14
C VAL A 48 1.01 -1.38 9.06
N PHE A 49 -0.31 -1.22 9.05
CA PHE A 49 -1.19 -2.03 9.90
C PHE A 49 -1.32 -3.48 9.43
N SER A 50 -1.09 -3.79 8.15
CA SER A 50 -1.10 -5.17 7.63
C SER A 50 0.18 -5.94 7.95
N ILE A 51 1.26 -5.29 8.39
CA ILE A 51 2.52 -5.95 8.75
C ILE A 51 2.31 -6.98 9.86
N ALA A 52 1.61 -6.63 10.95
CA ALA A 52 1.37 -7.56 12.06
C ALA A 52 0.56 -8.82 11.65
N PRO A 53 -0.63 -8.70 11.01
CA PRO A 53 -1.38 -9.86 10.51
C PRO A 53 -0.59 -10.71 9.51
N LEU A 54 0.16 -10.07 8.60
CA LEU A 54 0.98 -10.77 7.60
C LEU A 54 2.08 -11.59 8.26
N LEU A 55 2.77 -11.02 9.26
CA LEU A 55 3.81 -11.72 10.00
C LEU A 55 3.25 -12.87 10.82
N LEU A 56 2.09 -12.68 11.46
CA LEU A 56 1.41 -13.76 12.19
C LEU A 56 1.17 -14.96 11.27
N ILE A 57 0.60 -14.73 10.08
CA ILE A 57 0.34 -15.79 9.09
C ILE A 57 1.66 -16.41 8.61
N SER A 58 2.68 -15.60 8.31
CA SER A 58 3.98 -16.09 7.86
C SER A 58 4.66 -16.96 8.92
N VAL A 59 4.63 -16.56 10.19
CA VAL A 59 5.18 -17.33 11.30
C VAL A 59 4.38 -18.62 11.50
N SER A 60 3.04 -18.56 11.49
CA SER A 60 2.20 -19.76 11.62
C SER A 60 2.45 -20.79 10.50
N ILE A 61 2.64 -20.34 9.26
CA ILE A 61 3.03 -21.22 8.15
C ILE A 61 4.43 -21.80 8.43
N GLY A 62 5.39 -20.97 8.85
CA GLY A 62 6.73 -21.42 9.22
C GLY A 62 6.74 -22.47 10.33
N GLU A 63 5.90 -22.33 11.35
CA GLU A 63 5.76 -23.29 12.44
C GLU A 63 5.25 -24.66 11.96
N ILE A 64 4.36 -24.69 10.97
CA ILE A 64 3.82 -25.93 10.38
C ILE A 64 4.90 -26.71 9.62
N PHE A 65 5.78 -26.01 8.88
CA PHE A 65 6.78 -26.65 8.03
C PHE A 65 8.14 -26.87 8.70
N PHE A 66 8.56 -26.00 9.62
CA PHE A 66 9.91 -25.98 10.20
C PHE A 66 9.95 -26.20 11.72
N GLY A 67 8.79 -26.26 12.39
CA GLY A 67 8.70 -26.35 13.85
C GLY A 67 8.86 -24.99 14.56
N LYS A 68 8.40 -24.91 15.82
CA LYS A 68 8.22 -23.65 16.57
C LYS A 68 9.48 -22.80 16.75
N GLU A 69 10.66 -23.40 16.84
CA GLU A 69 11.92 -22.69 17.17
C GLU A 69 12.73 -22.24 15.94
N ALA A 70 12.57 -22.87 14.78
CA ALA A 70 13.41 -22.59 13.60
C ALA A 70 12.96 -21.34 12.82
N SER A 71 11.69 -20.95 12.93
CA SER A 71 11.10 -19.85 12.16
C SER A 71 11.55 -18.47 12.66
N ARG A 72 11.69 -18.30 13.98
CA ARG A 72 11.85 -16.96 14.59
C ARG A 72 13.22 -16.33 14.29
N ASN A 73 14.31 -17.07 14.46
CA ASN A 73 15.66 -16.52 14.28
C ASN A 73 16.02 -16.21 12.82
N GLU A 74 15.62 -17.05 11.86
CA GLU A 74 15.91 -16.83 10.44
C GLU A 74 15.10 -15.67 9.84
N ILE A 75 13.82 -15.56 10.24
CA ILE A 75 12.97 -14.44 9.83
C ILE A 75 13.54 -13.12 10.36
N PHE A 76 13.96 -13.06 11.63
CA PHE A 76 14.52 -11.82 12.21
C PHE A 76 15.91 -11.45 11.69
N SER A 77 16.74 -12.44 11.37
CA SER A 77 18.02 -12.21 10.70
C SER A 77 17.81 -11.57 9.32
N SER A 78 16.86 -12.11 8.55
CA SER A 78 16.50 -11.58 7.23
C SER A 78 15.90 -10.16 7.31
N LEU A 79 15.00 -9.93 8.28
CA LEU A 79 14.41 -8.61 8.53
C LEU A 79 15.46 -7.58 8.97
N SER A 80 16.44 -7.97 9.78
CA SER A 80 17.54 -7.08 10.20
C SER A 80 18.42 -6.67 9.03
N GLY A 81 18.66 -7.55 8.06
CA GLY A 81 19.40 -7.23 6.83
C GLY A 81 18.67 -6.24 5.92
N LEU A 82 17.33 -6.23 5.93
CA LEU A 82 16.51 -5.36 5.07
C LEU A 82 16.12 -4.04 5.73
N LEU A 83 15.72 -4.07 7.00
CA LEU A 83 15.17 -2.93 7.74
C LEU A 83 16.16 -2.29 8.72
N GLY A 84 17.32 -2.92 8.93
CA GLY A 84 18.23 -2.58 10.03
C GLY A 84 17.73 -3.10 11.39
N ALA A 85 18.58 -2.98 12.41
CA ALA A 85 18.30 -3.53 13.75
C ALA A 85 17.05 -2.91 14.39
N GLU A 86 16.87 -1.59 14.29
CA GLU A 86 15.70 -0.88 14.86
C GLU A 86 14.38 -1.35 14.23
N GLY A 87 14.35 -1.48 12.90
CA GLY A 87 13.15 -1.88 12.16
C GLY A 87 12.80 -3.35 12.42
N ALA A 88 13.80 -4.22 12.46
CA ALA A 88 13.61 -5.62 12.83
C ALA A 88 13.10 -5.78 14.26
N LYS A 89 13.61 -4.99 15.21
CA LYS A 89 13.16 -5.01 16.62
C LYS A 89 11.72 -4.53 16.79
N ALA A 90 11.31 -3.51 16.03
CA ALA A 90 9.92 -3.06 15.99
C ALA A 90 9.00 -4.17 15.49
N VAL A 91 9.40 -4.86 14.42
CA VAL A 91 8.68 -6.01 13.86
C VAL A 91 8.64 -7.17 14.87
N GLU A 92 9.74 -7.45 15.57
CA GLU A 92 9.81 -8.48 16.61
C GLU A 92 8.82 -8.24 17.74
N SER A 93 8.78 -7.01 18.24
CA SER A 93 7.83 -6.61 19.29
C SER A 93 6.38 -6.75 18.83
N MET A 94 6.09 -6.48 17.55
CA MET A 94 4.75 -6.69 16.97
C MET A 94 4.37 -8.17 16.90
N VAL A 95 5.32 -9.04 16.48
CA VAL A 95 5.11 -10.48 16.42
C VAL A 95 4.87 -11.05 17.82
N GLU A 96 5.68 -10.65 18.79
CA GLU A 96 5.56 -11.08 20.19
C GLU A 96 4.24 -10.61 20.84
N ALA A 97 3.79 -9.39 20.54
CA ALA A 97 2.47 -8.91 20.96
C ALA A 97 1.31 -9.67 20.32
N SER A 98 1.53 -10.24 19.12
CA SER A 98 0.52 -11.00 18.36
C SER A 98 0.56 -12.51 18.61
N SER A 99 1.61 -13.03 19.27
CA SER A 99 1.69 -14.44 19.66
C SER A 99 0.75 -14.71 20.82
N VAL A 100 -0.51 -15.02 20.50
CA VAL A 100 -1.44 -15.60 21.45
C VAL A 100 -1.04 -17.05 21.69
N GLU A 101 -0.64 -17.39 22.92
CA GLU A 101 -0.46 -18.77 23.34
C GLU A 101 -1.76 -19.55 23.06
N GLY A 102 -1.72 -20.46 22.09
CA GLY A 102 -2.86 -21.31 21.73
C GLY A 102 -3.60 -20.94 20.44
N SER A 103 -2.97 -20.25 19.48
CA SER A 103 -3.50 -20.09 18.11
C SER A 103 -3.53 -21.43 17.35
N GLY A 104 -4.45 -22.32 17.75
CA GLY A 104 -4.82 -23.48 16.95
C GLY A 104 -5.48 -23.06 15.63
N VAL A 105 -6.01 -24.04 14.89
CA VAL A 105 -6.68 -23.86 13.59
C VAL A 105 -7.69 -22.70 13.56
N ILE A 106 -8.38 -22.44 14.68
CA ILE A 106 -9.34 -21.33 14.82
C ILE A 106 -8.68 -19.96 14.65
N GLY A 107 -7.49 -19.74 15.23
CA GLY A 107 -6.77 -18.46 15.12
C GLY A 107 -6.34 -18.18 13.68
N VAL A 108 -5.91 -19.22 12.96
CA VAL A 108 -5.56 -19.12 11.52
C VAL A 108 -6.79 -18.76 10.69
N ILE A 109 -7.93 -19.42 10.91
CA ILE A 109 -9.18 -19.15 10.18
C ILE A 109 -9.64 -17.71 10.40
N VAL A 110 -9.62 -17.23 11.66
CA VAL A 110 -10.01 -15.85 11.99
C VAL A 110 -9.06 -14.85 11.36
N GLY A 111 -7.74 -15.08 11.45
CA GLY A 111 -6.72 -14.21 10.86
C GLY A 111 -6.85 -14.10 9.34
N VAL A 112 -7.03 -15.23 8.64
CA VAL A 112 -7.26 -15.26 7.19
C VAL A 112 -8.54 -14.51 6.82
N THR A 113 -9.63 -14.71 7.57
CA THR A 113 -10.92 -14.04 7.31
C THR A 113 -10.80 -12.53 7.44
N ILE A 114 -10.19 -12.05 8.54
CA ILE A 114 -9.95 -10.61 8.76
C ILE A 114 -9.04 -10.04 7.67
N LEU A 115 -7.99 -10.77 7.28
CA LEU A 115 -7.09 -10.34 6.22
C LEU A 115 -7.81 -10.20 4.87
N LEU A 116 -8.65 -11.17 4.49
CA LEU A 116 -9.40 -11.12 3.24
C LEU A 116 -10.39 -9.93 3.22
N ILE A 117 -11.08 -9.68 4.31
CA ILE A 117 -11.98 -8.52 4.45
C ILE A 117 -11.19 -7.22 4.34
N GLY A 118 -10.06 -7.11 5.05
CA GLY A 118 -9.18 -5.94 5.00
C GLY A 118 -8.67 -5.69 3.59
N ALA A 119 -8.10 -6.72 2.94
CA ALA A 119 -7.56 -6.62 1.58
C ALA A 119 -8.62 -6.19 0.56
N THR A 120 -9.83 -6.76 0.63
CA THR A 120 -10.94 -6.40 -0.27
C THR A 120 -11.37 -4.95 -0.07
N THR A 121 -11.45 -4.50 1.19
CA THR A 121 -11.80 -3.11 1.53
C THR A 121 -10.78 -2.12 0.96
N VAL A 122 -9.48 -2.44 1.06
CA VAL A 122 -8.41 -1.61 0.48
C VAL A 122 -8.53 -1.56 -1.04
N PHE A 123 -8.79 -2.69 -1.68
CA PHE A 123 -8.94 -2.75 -3.14
C PHE A 123 -10.12 -1.90 -3.62
N GLY A 124 -11.23 -1.88 -2.86
CA GLY A 124 -12.34 -0.97 -3.09
C GLY A 124 -11.93 0.50 -3.00
N GLN A 125 -11.21 0.87 -1.93
CA GLN A 125 -10.75 2.25 -1.77
C GLN A 125 -9.78 2.71 -2.86
N VAL A 126 -8.92 1.83 -3.37
CA VAL A 126 -8.05 2.14 -4.51
C VAL A 126 -8.87 2.36 -5.77
N GLN A 127 -9.87 1.51 -6.04
CA GLN A 127 -10.78 1.72 -7.17
C GLN A 127 -11.52 3.05 -7.06
N ASP A 128 -12.08 3.36 -5.88
CA ASP A 128 -12.76 4.63 -5.64
C ASP A 128 -11.83 5.83 -5.81
N SER A 129 -10.56 5.70 -5.39
CA SER A 129 -9.51 6.72 -5.63
C SER A 129 -9.29 6.98 -7.11
N LEU A 130 -9.15 5.92 -7.89
CA LEU A 130 -8.89 6.00 -9.33
C LEU A 130 -10.11 6.55 -10.07
N ASN A 131 -11.31 6.13 -9.69
CA ASN A 131 -12.57 6.63 -10.22
C ASN A 131 -12.75 8.12 -9.94
N LEU A 132 -12.35 8.59 -8.74
CA LEU A 132 -12.36 10.00 -8.38
C LEU A 132 -11.39 10.81 -9.24
N ILE A 133 -10.13 10.37 -9.35
CA ILE A 133 -9.08 11.05 -10.13
C ILE A 133 -9.44 11.11 -11.63
N TRP A 134 -9.93 10.00 -12.19
CA TRP A 134 -10.29 9.92 -13.61
C TRP A 134 -11.72 10.37 -13.92
N LYS A 135 -12.51 10.74 -12.90
CA LYS A 135 -13.91 11.18 -13.03
C LYS A 135 -14.78 10.19 -13.79
N VAL A 136 -14.60 8.89 -13.52
CA VAL A 136 -15.36 7.79 -14.12
C VAL A 136 -16.26 7.20 -13.04
N GLU A 137 -17.56 7.05 -13.31
CA GLU A 137 -18.46 6.30 -12.42
C GLU A 137 -18.16 4.79 -12.54
N ALA A 138 -17.95 4.13 -11.40
CA ALA A 138 -17.93 2.67 -11.36
C ALA A 138 -19.32 2.13 -11.72
N ILE A 139 -19.36 1.17 -12.65
CA ILE A 139 -20.57 0.38 -12.89
C ILE A 139 -20.71 -0.57 -11.69
N PRO A 140 -21.85 -0.55 -10.97
CA PRO A 140 -22.07 -1.34 -9.76
C PRO A 140 -22.12 -2.86 -10.01
#